data_AF-A0A3D6DDP9-F1
#
_entry.id   AF-A0A3D6DDP9-F1
#
_cell.length_a   1.000
_cell.length_b   1.000
_cell.length_c   1.000
_cell.angle_alpha   90.00
_cell.angle_beta   90.00
_cell.angle_gamma   90.00
#
_symmetry.space_group_name_H-M   'P 1'
#
loop_
_entity.id
_entity.type
_entity.pdbx_description
1 polymer ?
#
loop_
_entity_poly.entity_id
_entity_poly.type
_entity_poly.pdbx_seq_one_letter_code
_entity_poly.pdbx_strand_id
1 'polypeptide(L)'
;MRDNMADEIIRVLYLDDEEANLFSFKAAFRREFEVHTCIEPHQAVRLMDEHEFHVVLSDQRMPRISGVEFFELVMPDHPDVSRVLVTGYADTDAVVDAINKGQVYRFVSKPWNEEELRTVIRSGYYLNRSRVQNAEQGAEVLAMLEKLAGQVEALDGQLAAGTPEAISRVQQELRNLREGVLQERERYAQWMDR
;
A
#
# COMPACT_ATOMS: atom_id res chain seq x y z
N MET A 1 3.19 -7.10 21.25
CA MET A 1 2.04 -6.26 20.86
C MET A 1 1.34 -6.92 19.68
N ARG A 2 0.58 -7.99 19.94
CA ARG A 2 -0.29 -8.64 18.96
C ARG A 2 -1.71 -8.31 19.38
N ASP A 3 -2.23 -7.18 18.92
CA ASP A 3 -3.67 -6.87 18.93
C ASP A 3 -3.88 -5.52 18.25
N ASN A 4 -4.45 -5.54 17.03
CA ASN A 4 -5.46 -4.58 16.52
C ASN A 4 -5.91 -4.89 15.07
N MET A 5 -5.21 -5.77 14.32
CA MET A 5 -5.58 -6.07 12.92
C MET A 5 -6.81 -6.97 12.76
N ALA A 6 -7.39 -7.47 13.85
CA ALA A 6 -8.48 -8.45 13.80
C ALA A 6 -9.89 -7.83 13.61
N ASP A 7 -10.03 -6.51 13.81
CA ASP A 7 -11.32 -5.81 13.83
C ASP A 7 -11.55 -4.84 12.66
N GLU A 8 -10.57 -4.67 11.76
CA GLU A 8 -10.73 -3.79 10.60
C GLU A 8 -11.51 -4.50 9.49
N ILE A 9 -12.61 -3.89 9.07
CA ILE A 9 -13.49 -4.44 8.03
C ILE A 9 -12.77 -4.35 6.68
N ILE A 10 -12.50 -5.50 6.06
CA ILE A 10 -11.89 -5.54 4.74
C ILE A 10 -12.92 -5.06 3.69
N ARG A 11 -12.69 -3.86 3.18
CA ARG A 11 -13.40 -3.28 2.03
C ARG A 11 -12.88 -3.81 0.70
N VAL A 12 -13.81 -4.30 -0.12
CA VAL A 12 -13.53 -4.93 -1.40
C VAL A 12 -14.43 -4.33 -2.48
N LEU A 13 -13.84 -3.92 -3.59
CA LEU A 13 -14.58 -3.53 -4.79
C LEU A 13 -14.47 -4.61 -5.85
N TYR A 14 -15.57 -4.96 -6.50
CA TYR A 14 -15.58 -5.84 -7.67
C TYR A 14 -16.22 -5.15 -8.89
N LEU A 15 -15.47 -5.08 -9.98
CA LEU A 15 -15.89 -4.56 -11.27
C LEU A 15 -16.03 -5.70 -12.28
N ASP A 16 -17.22 -5.86 -12.85
CA ASP A 16 -17.55 -6.87 -13.84
C ASP A 16 -18.76 -6.39 -14.64
N ASP A 17 -18.74 -6.51 -15.97
CA ASP A 17 -19.83 -6.05 -16.84
C ASP A 17 -21.06 -6.97 -16.81
N GLU A 18 -20.96 -8.15 -16.18
CA GLU A 18 -22.07 -9.07 -15.99
C GLU A 18 -22.67 -8.98 -14.59
N GLU A 19 -23.91 -8.51 -14.47
CA GLU A 19 -24.63 -8.39 -13.19
C GLU A 19 -24.72 -9.72 -12.41
N ALA A 20 -24.80 -10.85 -13.12
CA ALA A 20 -24.84 -12.19 -12.51
C ALA A 20 -23.56 -12.51 -11.73
N ASN A 21 -22.40 -12.11 -12.25
CA ASN A 21 -21.11 -12.28 -11.58
C ASN A 21 -21.06 -11.42 -10.31
N LEU A 22 -21.48 -10.15 -10.41
CA LEU A 22 -21.53 -9.22 -9.29
C LEU A 22 -22.45 -9.72 -8.16
N PHE A 23 -23.65 -10.20 -8.51
CA PHE A 23 -24.60 -10.75 -7.56
C PHE A 23 -24.03 -11.98 -6.85
N SER A 24 -23.43 -12.90 -7.60
CA SER A 24 -22.84 -14.12 -7.07
C SER A 24 -21.67 -13.82 -6.13
N PHE A 25 -20.77 -12.92 -6.53
CA PHE A 25 -19.66 -12.47 -5.70
C PHE A 25 -20.16 -11.82 -4.40
N LYS A 26 -21.10 -10.88 -4.48
CA LYS A 26 -21.65 -10.22 -3.29
C LYS A 26 -22.35 -11.22 -2.37
N ALA A 27 -23.10 -12.18 -2.91
CA ALA A 27 -23.77 -13.20 -2.13
C ALA A 27 -22.77 -14.08 -1.35
N ALA A 28 -21.66 -14.46 -1.98
CA ALA A 28 -20.61 -15.30 -1.39
C ALA A 28 -19.84 -14.59 -0.27
N PHE A 29 -19.52 -13.30 -0.43
CA PHE A 29 -18.52 -12.63 0.42
C PHE A 29 -19.05 -11.55 1.38
N ARG A 30 -20.29 -11.08 1.23
CA ARG A 30 -20.87 -9.99 2.07
C ARG A 30 -20.92 -10.25 3.58
N ARG A 31 -20.73 -11.49 4.03
CA ARG A 31 -20.71 -11.86 5.46
C ARG A 31 -19.33 -11.67 6.10
N GLU A 32 -18.29 -11.58 5.29
CA GLU A 32 -16.91 -11.49 5.75
C GLU A 32 -16.25 -10.15 5.39
N PHE A 33 -16.68 -9.55 4.28
CA PHE A 33 -16.10 -8.33 3.73
C PHE A 33 -17.19 -7.29 3.47
N GLU A 34 -16.81 -6.01 3.50
CA GLU A 34 -17.65 -4.93 2.99
C GLU A 34 -17.50 -4.88 1.47
N VAL A 35 -18.48 -5.47 0.77
CA VAL A 35 -18.43 -5.67 -0.68
C VAL A 35 -19.19 -4.57 -1.42
N HIS A 36 -18.45 -3.84 -2.25
CA HIS A 36 -18.95 -2.92 -3.25
C HIS A 36 -18.82 -3.55 -4.64
N THR A 37 -19.78 -3.27 -5.51
CA THR A 37 -19.85 -3.84 -6.86
C THR A 37 -20.27 -2.77 -7.85
N CYS A 38 -19.71 -2.80 -9.05
CA CYS A 38 -20.13 -1.92 -10.13
C CYS A 38 -19.93 -2.58 -11.49
N ILE A 39 -20.69 -2.11 -12.49
CA ILE A 39 -20.67 -2.68 -13.86
C ILE A 39 -19.75 -1.91 -14.79
N GLU A 40 -19.44 -0.66 -14.45
CA GLU A 40 -18.79 0.28 -15.35
C GLU A 40 -17.53 0.86 -14.70
N PRO A 41 -16.39 0.93 -15.42
CA PRO A 41 -15.13 1.38 -14.83
C PRO A 41 -15.19 2.79 -14.22
N HIS A 42 -15.94 3.70 -14.83
CA HIS A 42 -16.10 5.06 -14.33
C HIS A 42 -16.86 5.12 -12.98
N GLN A 43 -17.69 4.11 -12.68
CA GLN A 43 -18.34 3.97 -11.37
C GLN A 43 -17.32 3.47 -10.34
N ALA A 44 -16.45 2.53 -10.73
CA ALA A 44 -15.38 2.02 -9.89
C ALA A 44 -14.45 3.15 -9.41
N VAL A 45 -14.00 4.01 -10.34
CA VAL A 45 -13.16 5.18 -10.01
C VAL A 45 -13.84 6.08 -8.99
N ARG A 46 -15.10 6.48 -9.23
CA ARG A 46 -15.85 7.32 -8.27
C ARG A 46 -15.97 6.67 -6.90
N LEU A 47 -16.25 5.36 -6.84
CA LEU A 47 -16.32 4.64 -5.57
C LEU A 47 -14.97 4.70 -4.83
N MET A 48 -13.86 4.49 -5.56
CA MET A 48 -12.50 4.54 -4.99
C MET A 48 -12.12 5.94 -4.51
N ASP A 49 -12.63 7.00 -5.14
CA ASP A 49 -12.40 8.37 -4.69
C ASP A 49 -13.23 8.72 -3.45
N GLU A 50 -14.42 8.12 -3.30
CA GLU A 50 -15.32 8.35 -2.17
C GLU A 50 -15.02 7.46 -0.95
N HIS A 51 -14.41 6.29 -1.17
CA HIS A 51 -14.20 5.27 -0.14
C HIS A 51 -12.83 4.61 -0.29
N GLU A 52 -12.17 4.34 0.84
CA GLU A 52 -10.96 3.54 0.85
C GLU A 52 -11.26 2.06 0.58
N PHE A 53 -10.48 1.45 -0.31
CA PHE A 53 -10.53 0.04 -0.64
C PHE A 53 -9.19 -0.62 -0.40
N HIS A 54 -9.20 -1.81 0.19
CA HIS A 54 -7.97 -2.58 0.39
C HIS A 54 -7.66 -3.47 -0.81
N VAL A 55 -8.73 -4.01 -1.42
CA VAL A 55 -8.66 -4.95 -2.55
C VAL A 55 -9.67 -4.54 -3.60
N VAL A 56 -9.21 -4.44 -4.85
CA VAL A 56 -10.07 -4.21 -6.01
C VAL A 56 -9.91 -5.38 -6.96
N LEU A 57 -11.04 -6.00 -7.31
CA LEU A 57 -11.13 -7.04 -8.31
C LEU A 57 -11.74 -6.47 -9.59
N SER A 58 -11.19 -6.86 -10.73
CA SER A 58 -11.75 -6.51 -12.04
C SER A 58 -11.80 -7.74 -12.92
N ASP A 59 -12.91 -7.93 -13.65
CA ASP A 59 -12.88 -8.80 -14.81
C ASP A 59 -11.86 -8.29 -15.84
N GLN A 60 -11.19 -9.20 -16.53
CA GLN A 60 -10.21 -8.86 -17.55
C GLN A 60 -10.86 -8.39 -18.85
N ARG A 61 -12.03 -8.92 -19.22
CA ARG A 61 -12.67 -8.73 -20.53
C ARG A 61 -14.00 -7.99 -20.37
N MET A 62 -13.90 -6.67 -20.24
CA MET A 62 -15.07 -5.80 -20.21
C MET A 62 -15.19 -4.99 -21.50
N PRO A 63 -16.40 -4.49 -21.82
CA PRO A 63 -16.59 -3.50 -22.88
C PRO A 63 -15.74 -2.26 -22.63
N ARG A 64 -15.19 -1.70 -23.72
CA ARG A 64 -14.42 -0.45 -23.79
C ARG A 64 -12.98 -0.53 -23.26
N ILE A 65 -12.77 -1.01 -22.03
CA ILE A 65 -11.42 -1.18 -21.45
C ILE A 65 -11.30 -2.52 -20.74
N SER A 66 -10.12 -3.12 -20.79
CA SER A 66 -9.78 -4.35 -20.05
C SER A 66 -9.52 -4.08 -18.56
N GLY A 67 -9.51 -5.14 -17.75
CA GLY A 67 -9.18 -5.03 -16.33
C GLY A 67 -7.76 -4.52 -16.08
N VAL A 68 -6.80 -4.90 -16.92
CA VAL A 68 -5.42 -4.36 -16.87
C VAL A 68 -5.42 -2.85 -17.19
N GLU A 69 -6.10 -2.40 -18.24
CA GLU A 69 -6.18 -0.97 -18.58
C GLU A 69 -6.89 -0.16 -17.47
N PHE A 70 -7.93 -0.73 -16.85
CA PHE A 70 -8.56 -0.13 -15.67
C PHE A 70 -7.57 0.01 -14.50
N PHE A 71 -6.77 -1.02 -14.22
CA PHE A 71 -5.76 -0.97 -13.17
C PHE A 71 -4.64 0.01 -13.48
N GLU A 72 -4.21 0.12 -14.74
CA GLU A 72 -3.27 1.15 -15.19
C GLU A 72 -3.82 2.57 -14.93
N LEU A 73 -5.12 2.78 -15.14
CA LEU A 73 -5.78 4.07 -14.94
C LEU A 73 -5.81 4.50 -13.46
N VAL A 74 -6.13 3.58 -12.54
CA VAL A 74 -6.32 3.92 -11.11
C VAL A 74 -5.04 3.86 -10.28
N MET A 75 -3.99 3.21 -10.78
CA MET A 75 -2.74 3.02 -10.04
C MET A 75 -2.05 4.31 -9.57
N PRO A 76 -2.04 5.43 -10.33
CA PRO A 76 -1.41 6.66 -9.88
C PRO A 76 -2.06 7.27 -8.62
N ASP A 77 -3.38 7.21 -8.55
CA ASP A 77 -4.17 7.81 -7.47
C ASP A 77 -4.39 6.83 -6.30
N HIS A 78 -4.39 5.52 -6.59
CA HIS A 78 -4.66 4.44 -5.64
C HIS A 78 -3.53 3.39 -5.64
N PRO A 79 -2.27 3.78 -5.33
CA PRO A 79 -1.09 2.94 -5.54
C PRO A 79 -0.99 1.75 -4.59
N ASP A 80 -1.47 1.90 -3.36
CA ASP A 80 -1.39 0.95 -2.25
C ASP A 80 -2.41 -0.18 -2.35
N VAL A 81 -3.52 0.04 -3.07
CA VAL A 81 -4.61 -0.92 -3.28
C VAL A 81 -4.10 -2.22 -3.91
N SER A 82 -4.53 -3.36 -3.37
CA SER A 82 -4.24 -4.67 -3.95
C SER A 82 -5.18 -4.97 -5.12
N ARG A 83 -4.61 -4.99 -6.33
CA ARG A 83 -5.34 -5.16 -7.59
C ARG A 83 -5.36 -6.62 -8.01
N VAL A 84 -6.54 -7.23 -8.09
CA VAL A 84 -6.74 -8.65 -8.43
C VAL A 84 -7.49 -8.77 -9.75
N LEU A 85 -6.92 -9.50 -10.69
CA LEU A 85 -7.55 -9.70 -11.99
C LEU A 85 -8.35 -11.00 -12.02
N VAL A 86 -9.60 -10.95 -12.46
CA VAL A 86 -10.47 -12.12 -12.61
C VAL A 86 -10.59 -12.43 -14.10
N THR A 87 -10.31 -13.67 -14.53
CA THR A 87 -10.26 -14.01 -15.96
C THR A 87 -10.76 -15.42 -16.26
N GLY A 88 -11.54 -15.61 -17.33
CA GLY A 88 -12.05 -16.91 -17.76
C GLY A 88 -11.16 -17.68 -18.75
N TYR A 89 -10.10 -17.09 -19.30
CA TYR A 89 -9.27 -17.74 -20.32
C TYR A 89 -7.77 -17.39 -20.19
N ALA A 90 -6.94 -18.32 -20.66
CA ALA A 90 -5.49 -18.39 -20.52
C ALA A 90 -4.70 -17.39 -21.39
N ASP A 91 -5.04 -16.10 -21.35
CA ASP A 91 -4.15 -15.04 -21.87
C ASP A 91 -3.01 -14.82 -20.86
N THR A 92 -2.20 -15.85 -20.66
CA THR A 92 -1.09 -15.87 -19.70
C THR A 92 -0.11 -14.74 -19.96
N ASP A 93 0.14 -14.38 -21.21
CA ASP A 93 1.17 -13.40 -21.55
C ASP A 93 0.79 -11.99 -21.11
N ALA A 94 -0.44 -11.54 -21.39
CA ALA A 94 -0.93 -10.23 -20.95
C ALA A 94 -1.02 -10.13 -19.42
N VAL A 95 -1.41 -11.22 -18.75
CA VAL A 95 -1.47 -11.29 -17.28
C VAL A 95 -0.07 -11.26 -16.67
N VAL A 96 0.88 -12.00 -17.24
CA VAL A 96 2.28 -12.01 -16.81
C VAL A 96 2.90 -10.63 -16.96
N ASP A 97 2.67 -9.95 -18.09
CA ASP A 97 3.16 -8.59 -18.31
C ASP A 97 2.57 -7.60 -17.29
N ALA A 98 1.27 -7.70 -16.99
CA ALA A 98 0.62 -6.84 -16.00
C ALA A 98 1.18 -7.06 -14.57
N ILE A 99 1.53 -8.30 -14.21
CA ILE A 99 2.22 -8.61 -12.95
C ILE A 99 3.61 -8.00 -12.95
N ASN A 100 4.39 -8.18 -14.03
CA ASN A 100 5.75 -7.69 -14.13
C ASN A 100 5.83 -6.15 -14.08
N LYS A 101 4.80 -5.47 -14.59
CA LYS A 101 4.66 -4.00 -14.50
C LYS A 101 4.09 -3.51 -13.17
N GLY A 102 3.77 -4.41 -12.23
CA GLY A 102 3.22 -4.06 -10.92
C GLY A 102 1.77 -3.57 -10.94
N GLN A 103 1.10 -3.70 -12.08
CA GLN A 103 -0.29 -3.27 -12.27
C GLN A 103 -1.25 -4.23 -11.57
N VAL A 104 -0.91 -5.52 -11.50
CA VAL A 104 -1.73 -6.56 -10.88
C VAL A 104 -0.91 -7.26 -9.79
N TYR A 105 -1.53 -7.44 -8.62
CA TYR A 105 -0.96 -8.24 -7.53
C TYR A 105 -1.12 -9.74 -7.79
N ARG A 106 -2.31 -10.16 -8.24
CA ARG A 106 -2.64 -11.58 -8.46
C ARG A 106 -3.76 -11.72 -9.49
N PHE A 107 -3.82 -12.86 -10.16
CA PHE A 107 -4.98 -13.23 -10.98
C PHE A 107 -5.73 -14.43 -10.39
N VAL A 108 -7.02 -14.54 -10.72
CA VAL A 108 -7.92 -15.62 -10.32
C VAL A 108 -8.69 -16.08 -11.56
N SER A 109 -8.75 -17.40 -11.77
CA SER A 109 -9.50 -17.97 -12.90
C SER A 109 -11.00 -18.07 -12.62
N LYS A 110 -11.83 -17.76 -13.62
CA LYS A 110 -13.26 -18.12 -13.64
C LYS A 110 -13.44 -19.55 -14.18
N PRO A 111 -14.34 -20.36 -13.61
CA PRO A 111 -15.07 -20.12 -12.37
C PRO A 111 -14.12 -20.16 -11.15
N TRP A 112 -14.29 -19.23 -10.21
CA TRP A 112 -13.41 -19.15 -9.04
C TRP A 112 -13.83 -20.14 -7.96
N ASN A 113 -12.85 -20.63 -7.21
CA ASN A 113 -13.09 -21.30 -5.95
C ASN A 113 -13.25 -20.24 -4.85
N GLU A 114 -14.33 -20.28 -4.07
CA GLU A 114 -14.61 -19.28 -3.03
C GLU A 114 -13.57 -19.27 -1.90
N GLU A 115 -13.03 -20.42 -1.52
CA GLU A 115 -12.01 -20.53 -0.47
C GLU A 115 -10.67 -19.95 -0.94
N GLU A 116 -10.30 -20.24 -2.18
CA GLU A 116 -9.14 -19.62 -2.82
C GLU A 116 -9.32 -18.11 -2.91
N LEU A 117 -10.46 -17.63 -3.41
CA LEU A 117 -10.71 -16.20 -3.58
C LEU A 117 -10.73 -15.46 -2.25
N ARG A 118 -11.29 -16.06 -1.20
CA ARG A 118 -11.22 -15.55 0.18
C ARG A 118 -9.78 -15.42 0.67
N THR A 119 -8.94 -16.42 0.38
CA THR A 119 -7.53 -16.38 0.71
C THR A 119 -6.82 -15.26 -0.05
N VAL A 120 -7.10 -15.11 -1.35
CA VAL A 120 -6.56 -14.03 -2.18
C VAL A 120 -6.95 -12.66 -1.65
N ILE A 121 -8.21 -12.45 -1.28
CA ILE A 121 -8.68 -11.18 -0.72
C ILE A 121 -7.97 -10.87 0.60
N ARG A 122 -7.88 -11.85 1.52
CA ARG A 122 -7.19 -11.64 2.81
C ARG A 122 -5.70 -11.36 2.61
N SER A 123 -5.01 -12.11 1.74
CA SER A 123 -3.61 -11.84 1.40
C SER A 123 -3.43 -10.46 0.76
N GLY A 124 -4.35 -10.05 -0.12
CA GLY A 124 -4.36 -8.71 -0.71
C GLY A 124 -4.52 -7.61 0.35
N TYR A 125 -5.40 -7.80 1.31
CA TYR A 125 -5.56 -6.88 2.45
C TYR A 125 -4.26 -6.76 3.26
N TYR A 126 -3.64 -7.87 3.67
CA TYR A 126 -2.38 -7.81 4.43
C TYR A 126 -1.25 -7.16 3.65
N LEU A 127 -1.19 -7.37 2.32
CA LEU A 127 -0.22 -6.69 1.47
C LEU A 127 -0.47 -5.19 1.41
N ASN A 128 -1.73 -4.75 1.25
CA ASN A 128 -2.09 -3.34 1.28
C ASN A 128 -1.68 -2.71 2.61
N ARG A 129 -2.06 -3.31 3.75
CA ARG A 129 -1.67 -2.82 5.09
C ARG A 129 -0.16 -2.73 5.26
N SER A 130 0.58 -3.72 4.76
CA SER A 130 2.05 -3.69 4.80
C SER A 130 2.63 -2.56 3.96
N ARG A 131 2.06 -2.26 2.78
CA ARG A 131 2.51 -1.15 1.93
C ARG A 131 2.24 0.20 2.58
N VAL A 132 1.03 0.40 3.12
CA VAL A 132 0.67 1.62 3.83
C VAL A 132 1.60 1.85 5.02
N GLN A 133 1.78 0.83 5.85
CA GLN A 133 2.66 0.93 7.02
C GLN A 133 4.13 1.20 6.64
N ASN A 134 4.64 0.56 5.58
CA ASN A 134 5.99 0.81 5.10
C ASN A 134 6.15 2.24 4.56
N ALA A 135 5.14 2.77 3.88
CA ALA A 135 5.14 4.14 3.39
C ALA A 135 5.12 5.17 4.54
N GLU A 136 4.30 4.93 5.57
CA GLU A 136 4.27 5.74 6.79
C GLU A 136 5.62 5.76 7.51
N GLN A 137 6.23 4.58 7.71
CA GLN A 137 7.55 4.46 8.32
C GLN A 137 8.63 5.16 7.48
N GLY A 138 8.58 5.02 6.15
CA GLY A 138 9.50 5.72 5.25
C GLY A 138 9.38 7.23 5.33
N ALA A 139 8.16 7.76 5.44
CA ALA A 139 7.91 9.19 5.61
C ALA A 139 8.45 9.70 6.96
N GLU A 140 8.31 8.91 8.03
CA GLU A 140 8.88 9.25 9.35
C GLU A 140 10.41 9.33 9.29
N VAL A 141 11.07 8.36 8.63
CA VAL A 141 12.53 8.38 8.42
C VAL A 141 12.95 9.61 7.61
N LEU A 142 12.24 9.94 6.55
CA LEU A 142 12.56 11.10 5.71
C LEU A 142 12.44 12.41 6.50
N ALA A 143 11.36 12.58 7.27
CA ALA A 143 11.17 13.74 8.14
C ALA A 143 12.29 13.85 9.20
N MET A 144 12.76 12.71 9.74
CA MET A 144 13.89 12.69 10.65
C MET A 144 15.20 13.15 9.96
N LEU A 145 15.45 12.70 8.73
CA LEU A 145 16.63 13.12 7.95
C LEU A 145 16.59 14.63 7.64
N GLU A 146 15.45 15.18 7.24
CA GLU A 146 15.28 16.62 7.00
C GLU A 146 15.56 17.44 8.26
N LYS A 147 15.05 16.99 9.41
CA LYS A 147 15.31 17.63 10.70
C LYS A 147 16.81 17.62 11.05
N LEU A 148 17.49 16.50 10.84
CA LEU A 148 18.94 16.37 11.08
C LEU A 148 19.74 17.28 10.14
N ALA A 149 19.35 17.35 8.87
CA ALA A 149 19.99 18.24 7.89
C ALA A 149 19.90 19.70 8.33
N GLY A 150 18.72 20.17 8.77
CA GLY A 150 18.55 21.52 9.30
C GLY A 150 19.37 21.81 10.57
N GLN A 151 19.58 20.80 11.43
CA GLN A 151 20.47 20.95 12.59
C GLN A 151 21.93 21.11 12.17
N VAL A 152 22.40 20.34 11.18
CA VAL A 152 23.76 20.48 10.63
C VAL A 152 23.98 21.86 10.04
N GLU A 153 23.04 22.39 9.26
CA GLU A 153 23.13 23.74 8.70
C GLU A 153 23.20 24.82 9.78
N ALA A 154 22.40 24.69 10.86
CA ALA A 154 22.44 25.63 11.98
C ALA A 154 23.78 25.61 12.71
N LEU A 155 24.39 24.43 12.84
CA LEU A 155 25.72 24.25 13.42
C LEU A 155 26.81 24.87 12.54
N ASP A 156 26.76 24.66 11.24
CA ASP A 156 27.71 25.27 10.29
C ASP A 156 27.61 26.81 10.34
N GLY A 157 26.40 27.36 10.43
CA GLY A 157 26.19 28.80 10.61
C GLY A 157 26.82 29.35 11.90
N GLN A 158 26.75 28.60 13.01
CA GLN A 158 27.41 28.97 14.25
C GLN A 158 28.94 28.87 14.15
N LEU A 159 29.47 27.79 13.57
CA LEU A 159 30.90 27.61 13.31
C LEU A 159 31.48 28.74 12.45
N ALA A 160 30.73 29.19 11.43
CA ALA A 160 31.12 30.29 10.55
C ALA A 160 31.26 31.64 11.29
N ALA A 161 30.59 31.81 12.45
CA ALA A 161 30.78 32.99 13.30
C ALA A 161 32.20 33.06 13.92
N GLY A 162 32.94 31.94 13.93
CA GLY A 162 34.38 31.89 14.24
C GLY A 162 34.74 32.14 15.72
N THR A 163 33.77 32.14 16.64
CA THR A 163 34.06 32.36 18.07
C THR A 163 34.40 31.05 18.80
N PRO A 164 35.27 31.09 19.83
CA PRO A 164 35.55 29.92 20.66
C PRO A 164 34.29 29.34 21.32
N GLU A 165 33.29 30.19 21.67
CA GLU A 165 32.01 29.70 22.21
C GLU A 165 31.19 28.94 21.16
N ALA A 166 31.20 29.39 19.90
CA ALA A 166 30.48 28.73 18.82
C ALA A 166 31.08 27.35 18.51
N ILE A 167 32.41 27.24 18.46
CA ILE A 167 33.11 25.95 18.28
C ILE A 167 32.75 24.99 19.43
N SER A 168 32.75 25.47 20.67
CA SER A 168 32.44 24.65 21.84
C SER A 168 30.99 24.17 21.85
N ARG A 169 30.04 25.03 21.46
CA ARG A 169 28.62 24.67 21.30
C ARG A 169 28.42 23.62 20.22
N VAL A 170 29.01 23.81 19.05
CA VAL A 170 28.86 22.85 17.95
C VAL A 170 29.46 21.48 18.28
N GLN A 171 30.64 21.46 18.90
CA GLN A 171 31.23 20.20 19.37
C GLN A 171 30.34 19.49 20.41
N GLN A 172 29.64 20.24 21.26
CA GLN A 172 28.72 19.66 22.24
C GLN A 172 27.45 19.09 21.59
N GLU A 173 26.85 19.82 20.64
CA GLU A 173 25.67 19.34 19.92
C GLU A 173 25.98 18.12 19.05
N LEU A 174 27.13 18.07 18.35
CA LEU A 174 27.56 16.89 17.61
C LEU A 174 27.77 15.66 18.51
N ARG A 175 28.31 15.85 19.73
CA ARG A 175 28.43 14.77 20.73
C ARG A 175 27.05 14.24 21.13
N ASN A 176 26.13 15.14 21.47
CA ASN A 176 24.77 14.77 21.87
C ASN A 176 24.02 14.04 20.74
N LEU A 177 24.16 14.51 19.48
CA LEU A 177 23.54 13.89 18.30
C LEU A 177 24.07 12.47 18.09
N ARG A 178 25.40 12.30 18.18
CA ARG A 178 26.07 11.01 18.00
C ARG A 178 25.64 9.99 19.07
N GLU A 179 25.51 10.43 20.32
CA GLU A 179 25.00 9.57 21.39
C GLU A 179 23.53 9.16 21.16
N GLY A 180 22.68 10.10 20.73
CA GLY A 180 21.28 9.80 20.40
C GLY A 180 21.12 8.79 19.27
N VAL A 181 21.90 8.94 18.19
CA VAL A 181 21.88 7.99 17.05
C VAL A 181 22.35 6.60 17.48
N LEU A 182 23.35 6.49 18.35
CA LEU A 182 23.84 5.20 18.85
C LEU A 182 22.79 4.50 19.73
N GLN A 183 22.12 5.23 20.61
CA GLN A 183 21.04 4.68 21.45
C GLN A 183 19.87 4.15 20.62
N GLU A 184 19.43 4.90 19.61
CA GLU A 184 18.38 4.45 18.70
C GLU A 184 18.81 3.20 17.93
N ARG A 185 20.04 3.19 17.40
CA ARG A 185 20.59 2.03 16.70
C ARG A 185 20.63 0.77 17.58
N GLU A 186 21.01 0.89 18.86
CA GLU A 186 20.97 -0.23 19.82
C GLU A 186 19.54 -0.69 20.10
N ARG A 187 18.60 0.26 20.25
CA ARG A 187 17.18 -0.05 20.46
C ARG A 187 16.59 -0.83 19.28
N TYR A 188 16.88 -0.44 18.05
CA TYR A 188 16.45 -1.15 16.84
C TYR A 188 17.13 -2.53 16.71
N ALA A 189 18.42 -2.65 17.03
CA ALA A 189 19.12 -3.95 17.00
C ALA A 189 18.49 -4.96 17.98
N GLN A 190 18.11 -4.52 19.18
CA GLN A 190 17.42 -5.35 20.19
C GLN A 190 15.98 -5.73 19.82
N TRP A 191 15.37 -5.01 18.87
CA TRP A 191 14.04 -5.30 18.34
C TRP A 191 14.08 -6.32 17.21
N MET A 192 15.13 -6.28 16.36
CA MET A 192 15.33 -7.21 15.25
C MET A 192 15.79 -8.62 15.68
N ASP A 193 16.37 -8.77 16.87
CA ASP A 193 16.85 -10.05 17.42
C ASP A 193 15.76 -10.87 18.16
N ARG A 194 14.48 -10.47 18.06
CA ARG A 194 13.32 -11.12 18.72
C ARG A 194 12.26 -11.57 17.73
#